data_AF-A0A9E2QZI9-F1
#
_entry.id   AF-A0A9E2QZI9-F1
#
_cell.length_a   1.000
_cell.length_b   1.000
_cell.length_c   1.000
_cell.angle_alpha   90.00
_cell.angle_beta   90.00
_cell.angle_gamma   90.00
#
_symmetry.space_group_name_H-M   'P 1'
#
loop_
_entity.id
_entity.type
_entity.pdbx_description
1 polymer ?
#
loop_
_entity_poly.entity_id
_entity_poly.type
_entity_poly.pdbx_seq_one_letter_code
_entity_poly.pdbx_strand_id
1 'polypeptide(L)'
;MTNCSSFSNYVARLHQFMREATQGFAPGSVPRPGWLPALEGTPLAEPARSGAGDIPPAARFGARPAGRPVSRPDTFDLTFGLLARELFALQFAHNAPYRQFCEARGITPRTGADWTALPAVPTAAFKDQELTSLGPGERTAVFYSSGTTEHRHSRHFHCAESLAVYEASLWPWFAAHLLAGIEPGERIPGRDPLGLGLSLCCLTPPPTRAPHSSLAHMFEVVRRNLAQPASAFVGQADPTGTWTLDLEAVVEVFQRAEADRQPLLVLGTAFSFVHLLDALEGRSKKFRLAGESRVMETGGYKGRARVIPKPELHAAIARQLGVRPTHIVCEYGMCELSSQAYDTAPGAPQRQHPARVLRFPPWARVQVISPDTQREVAEGETGLIRVCDLANVHSIMAIQTEDLGIRRGAGFELIGRAALTEPRGCSLLGRELCH
;
A
#
# COMPACT_ATOMS: atom_id res chain seq x y z
N MET A 1 6.38 27.91 -14.27
CA MET A 1 5.72 28.07 -12.95
C MET A 1 4.30 27.51 -12.91
N THR A 2 3.66 27.15 -14.04
CA THR A 2 2.29 26.60 -14.11
C THR A 2 2.15 25.09 -13.82
N ASN A 3 3.23 24.32 -13.88
CA ASN A 3 3.16 22.85 -13.68
C ASN A 3 2.98 22.44 -12.21
N CYS A 4 3.64 23.16 -11.29
CA CYS A 4 3.60 22.85 -9.86
C CYS A 4 2.18 23.03 -9.28
N SER A 5 1.43 24.04 -9.73
CA SER A 5 0.08 24.31 -9.23
C SER A 5 -0.94 23.22 -9.57
N SER A 6 -0.78 22.52 -10.69
CA SER A 6 -1.75 21.50 -11.12
C SER A 6 -1.62 20.20 -10.31
N PHE A 7 -0.39 19.73 -10.08
CA PHE A 7 -0.15 18.59 -9.20
C PHE A 7 -0.51 18.90 -7.74
N SER A 8 -0.17 20.09 -7.21
CA SER A 8 -0.55 20.45 -5.84
C SER A 8 -2.07 20.53 -5.65
N ASN A 9 -2.82 21.02 -6.64
CA ASN A 9 -4.30 21.01 -6.60
C ASN A 9 -4.87 19.58 -6.60
N TYR A 10 -4.27 18.68 -7.40
CA TYR A 10 -4.61 17.26 -7.37
C TYR A 10 -4.35 16.66 -5.97
N VAL A 11 -3.16 16.90 -5.42
CA VAL A 11 -2.72 16.41 -4.10
C VAL A 11 -3.67 16.88 -3.00
N ALA A 12 -4.09 18.14 -3.01
CA ALA A 12 -5.05 18.66 -2.03
C ALA A 12 -6.39 17.90 -2.05
N ARG A 13 -6.92 17.61 -3.24
CA ARG A 13 -8.16 16.83 -3.42
C ARG A 13 -7.99 15.36 -3.05
N LEU A 14 -6.84 14.76 -3.39
CA LEU A 14 -6.51 13.40 -3.00
C LEU A 14 -6.45 13.28 -1.46
N HIS A 15 -5.82 14.22 -0.77
CA HIS A 15 -5.81 14.24 0.69
C HIS A 15 -7.22 14.39 1.29
N GLN A 16 -8.09 15.20 0.67
CA GLN A 16 -9.48 15.29 1.09
C GLN A 16 -10.19 13.94 0.95
N PHE A 17 -10.06 13.29 -0.21
CA PHE A 17 -10.62 11.97 -0.46
C PHE A 17 -10.09 10.92 0.53
N MET A 18 -8.79 10.89 0.80
CA MET A 18 -8.17 10.00 1.79
C MET A 18 -8.77 10.21 3.19
N ARG A 19 -8.95 11.46 3.61
CA ARG A 19 -9.57 11.80 4.91
C ARG A 19 -11.02 11.32 4.98
N GLU A 20 -11.83 11.65 3.99
CA GLU A 20 -13.25 11.26 3.95
C GLU A 20 -13.42 9.74 3.94
N ALA A 21 -12.61 9.04 3.15
CA ALA A 21 -12.67 7.59 3.02
C ALA A 21 -12.16 6.84 4.27
N THR A 22 -11.46 7.50 5.20
CA THR A 22 -10.89 6.88 6.41
C THR A 22 -11.60 7.27 7.71
N GLN A 23 -12.55 8.21 7.66
CA GLN A 23 -13.33 8.66 8.82
C GLN A 23 -14.09 7.52 9.53
N GLY A 24 -14.37 6.40 8.85
CA GLY A 24 -15.03 5.22 9.43
C GLY A 24 -14.11 4.10 9.88
N PHE A 25 -12.79 4.18 9.64
CA PHE A 25 -11.86 3.07 9.88
C PHE A 25 -10.83 3.34 10.99
N ALA A 26 -10.70 4.59 11.43
CA ALA A 26 -9.82 4.93 12.53
C ALA A 26 -10.41 4.40 13.86
N PRO A 27 -9.62 3.75 14.73
CA PRO A 27 -9.97 3.66 16.15
C PRO A 27 -10.24 5.09 16.60
N GLY A 28 -11.33 5.32 17.36
CA GLY A 28 -11.94 6.64 17.63
C GLY A 28 -11.05 7.72 18.29
N SER A 29 -9.73 7.53 18.33
CA SER A 29 -8.76 8.33 19.03
C SER A 29 -7.32 8.25 18.48
N VAL A 30 -7.08 7.65 17.29
CA VAL A 30 -5.73 7.73 16.66
C VAL A 30 -5.50 9.16 16.15
N PRO A 31 -4.56 9.93 16.73
CA PRO A 31 -4.35 11.32 16.36
C PRO A 31 -3.87 11.47 14.92
N ARG A 32 -4.19 12.62 14.34
CA ARG A 32 -3.66 13.04 13.05
C ARG A 32 -2.14 13.24 13.16
N PRO A 33 -1.35 12.83 12.16
CA PRO A 33 0.07 13.15 12.13
C PRO A 33 0.28 14.67 12.13
N GLY A 34 1.06 15.20 13.08
CA GLY A 34 1.31 16.64 13.25
C GLY A 34 2.20 17.30 12.19
N TRP A 35 2.53 16.58 11.11
CA TRP A 35 3.40 17.03 10.02
C TRP A 35 2.70 17.09 8.65
N LEU A 36 1.39 16.85 8.60
CA LEU A 36 0.57 17.25 7.45
C LEU A 36 0.52 18.79 7.43
N PRO A 37 0.94 19.47 6.34
CA PRO A 37 0.78 20.90 6.25
C PRO A 37 -0.71 21.24 6.38
N ALA A 38 -1.02 22.19 7.26
CA ALA A 38 -2.36 22.75 7.39
C ALA A 38 -2.69 23.51 6.09
N LEU A 39 -3.23 22.80 5.10
CA LEU A 39 -3.94 23.42 4.00
C LEU A 39 -5.31 23.83 4.54
N GLU A 40 -5.34 24.91 5.32
CA GLU A 40 -6.57 25.61 5.67
C GLU A 40 -7.17 26.18 4.38
N GLY A 41 -8.24 25.54 3.91
CA GLY A 41 -8.95 25.93 2.71
C GLY A 41 -9.74 27.22 2.91
N THR A 42 -9.61 28.12 1.94
CA THR A 42 -10.64 29.12 1.65
C THR A 42 -11.95 28.39 1.32
N PRO A 43 -13.12 28.79 1.85
CA PRO A 43 -14.37 28.12 1.54
C PRO A 43 -14.69 28.23 0.04
N LEU A 44 -14.99 27.09 -0.60
CA LEU A 44 -15.60 27.09 -1.93
C LEU A 44 -17.02 27.64 -1.81
N ALA A 45 -17.34 28.65 -2.62
CA ALA A 45 -18.67 29.26 -2.68
C ALA A 45 -19.74 28.24 -3.10
N GLU A 46 -20.85 28.21 -2.36
CA GLU A 46 -22.04 27.44 -2.73
C GLU A 46 -22.61 27.92 -4.08
N PRO A 47 -23.09 27.03 -4.96
CA PRO A 47 -23.79 27.44 -6.15
C PRO A 47 -25.14 28.07 -5.78
N ALA A 48 -25.35 29.30 -6.24
CA ALA A 48 -26.58 30.05 -6.07
C ALA A 48 -27.80 29.26 -6.52
N ARG A 49 -28.76 29.05 -5.61
CA ARG A 49 -30.11 28.63 -5.94
C ARG A 49 -30.84 29.81 -6.58
N SER A 50 -31.30 29.66 -7.81
CA SER A 50 -32.30 30.57 -8.38
C SER A 50 -33.36 29.79 -9.16
N GLY A 51 -34.61 30.18 -8.94
CA GLY A 51 -35.72 29.96 -9.86
C GLY A 51 -36.55 28.71 -9.65
N ALA A 52 -37.44 28.74 -8.65
CA ALA A 52 -38.66 27.96 -8.71
C ALA A 52 -39.53 28.47 -9.88
N GLY A 53 -39.85 27.59 -10.81
CA GLY A 53 -40.82 27.81 -11.89
C GLY A 53 -41.76 26.62 -11.96
N ASP A 54 -43.06 26.90 -11.94
CA ASP A 54 -44.18 25.97 -11.78
C ASP A 54 -44.18 24.78 -12.76
N ILE A 55 -44.36 23.57 -12.23
CA ILE A 55 -44.66 22.36 -13.00
C ILE A 55 -46.10 21.91 -12.67
N PRO A 56 -47.01 21.76 -13.66
CA PRO A 56 -48.39 21.35 -13.42
C PRO A 56 -48.50 19.83 -13.15
N PRO A 57 -49.59 19.35 -12.52
CA PRO A 57 -49.65 17.99 -12.00
C PRO A 57 -49.85 16.91 -13.08
N ALA A 58 -49.20 15.78 -12.80
CA ALA A 58 -49.10 14.52 -13.53
C ALA A 58 -50.29 14.10 -14.42
N ALA A 59 -49.97 13.76 -15.67
CA ALA A 59 -50.75 12.82 -16.48
C ALA A 59 -50.17 11.39 -16.32
N ARG A 60 -51.02 10.47 -15.87
CA ARG A 60 -50.72 9.04 -15.71
C ARG A 60 -50.54 8.37 -17.07
N PHE A 61 -49.39 7.75 -17.33
CA PHE A 61 -49.26 6.70 -18.34
C PHE A 61 -48.27 5.61 -17.92
N GLY A 62 -48.79 4.37 -17.84
CA GLY A 62 -48.14 3.13 -18.25
C GLY A 62 -46.89 2.67 -17.49
N ALA A 63 -47.06 1.67 -16.63
CA ALA A 63 -45.97 0.88 -16.07
C ALA A 63 -45.08 0.27 -17.17
N ARG A 64 -43.77 0.52 -17.10
CA ARG A 64 -42.72 -0.27 -17.77
C ARG A 64 -42.21 -1.35 -16.81
N PRO A 65 -41.85 -2.55 -17.30
CA PRO A 65 -41.44 -3.66 -16.45
C PRO A 65 -40.12 -3.35 -15.76
N ALA A 66 -39.95 -3.88 -14.55
CA ALA A 66 -38.83 -3.64 -13.65
C ALA A 66 -37.47 -3.93 -14.30
N GLY A 67 -36.78 -2.87 -14.72
CA GLY A 67 -35.34 -2.91 -14.90
C GLY A 67 -34.67 -3.06 -13.54
N ARG A 68 -33.68 -3.96 -13.44
CA ARG A 68 -32.74 -4.06 -12.32
C ARG A 68 -32.38 -2.65 -11.83
N PRO A 69 -32.36 -2.38 -10.51
CA PRO A 69 -31.87 -1.09 -10.04
C PRO A 69 -30.42 -0.97 -10.51
N VAL A 70 -30.15 -0.01 -11.40
CA VAL A 70 -28.80 0.48 -11.63
C VAL A 70 -28.39 1.06 -10.28
N SER A 71 -27.60 0.30 -9.53
CA SER A 71 -27.02 0.76 -8.27
C SER A 71 -26.33 2.08 -8.57
N ARG A 72 -26.75 3.16 -7.90
CA ARG A 72 -26.00 4.43 -7.93
C ARG A 72 -24.55 4.07 -7.61
N PRO A 73 -23.55 4.56 -8.38
CA PRO A 73 -22.15 4.37 -8.01
C PRO A 73 -21.99 4.83 -6.57
N ASP A 74 -21.27 4.05 -5.76
CA ASP A 74 -20.82 4.54 -4.46
C ASP A 74 -20.12 5.89 -4.71
N THR A 75 -20.44 6.91 -3.90
CA THR A 75 -19.87 8.25 -4.04
C THR A 75 -18.34 8.21 -4.07
N PHE A 76 -17.73 7.23 -3.39
CA PHE A 76 -16.28 7.03 -3.41
C PHE A 76 -15.75 6.47 -4.73
N ASP A 77 -16.49 5.62 -5.44
CA ASP A 77 -16.08 5.11 -6.75
C ASP A 77 -16.14 6.20 -7.82
N LEU A 78 -17.13 7.09 -7.75
CA LEU A 78 -17.19 8.27 -8.62
C LEU A 78 -16.00 9.20 -8.36
N THR A 79 -15.70 9.50 -7.09
CA THR A 79 -14.56 10.33 -6.71
C THR A 79 -13.23 9.72 -7.15
N PHE A 80 -13.05 8.41 -6.96
CA PHE A 80 -11.87 7.69 -7.45
C PHE A 80 -11.71 7.85 -8.96
N GLY A 81 -12.77 7.61 -9.74
CA GLY A 81 -12.73 7.73 -11.19
C GLY A 81 -12.40 9.15 -11.67
N LEU A 82 -12.91 10.17 -11.01
CA LEU A 82 -12.58 11.57 -11.32
C LEU A 82 -11.11 11.89 -11.04
N LEU A 83 -10.59 11.49 -9.88
CA LEU A 83 -9.19 11.67 -9.52
C LEU A 83 -8.26 10.88 -10.45
N ALA A 84 -8.60 9.64 -10.81
CA ALA A 84 -7.84 8.83 -11.75
C ALA A 84 -7.71 9.51 -13.12
N ARG A 85 -8.80 10.04 -13.66
CA ARG A 85 -8.78 10.77 -14.94
C ARG A 85 -7.93 12.03 -14.87
N GLU A 86 -8.02 12.77 -13.78
CA GLU A 86 -7.23 13.97 -13.57
C GLU A 86 -5.74 13.65 -13.47
N LEU A 87 -5.37 12.69 -12.62
CA LEU A 87 -3.98 12.26 -12.49
C LEU A 87 -3.45 11.71 -13.82
N PHE A 88 -4.29 11.03 -14.60
CA PHE A 88 -3.88 10.47 -15.88
C PHE A 88 -3.53 11.60 -16.85
N ALA A 89 -4.33 12.67 -16.90
CA ALA A 89 -4.02 13.84 -17.70
C ALA A 89 -2.69 14.50 -17.30
N LEU A 90 -2.44 14.63 -15.99
CA LEU A 90 -1.18 15.19 -15.47
C LEU A 90 0.02 14.30 -15.81
N GLN A 91 -0.07 12.99 -15.56
CA GLN A 91 1.00 12.04 -15.87
C GLN A 91 1.24 11.96 -17.38
N PHE A 92 0.21 11.93 -18.21
CA PHE A 92 0.36 11.95 -19.67
C PHE A 92 1.08 13.23 -20.16
N ALA A 93 0.78 14.38 -19.57
CA ALA A 93 1.44 15.64 -19.93
C ALA A 93 2.91 15.70 -19.49
N HIS A 94 3.24 15.15 -18.31
CA HIS A 94 4.51 15.41 -17.65
C HIS A 94 5.45 14.21 -17.50
N ASN A 95 4.99 12.97 -17.73
CA ASN A 95 5.80 11.75 -17.73
C ASN A 95 5.99 11.25 -19.17
N ALA A 96 7.12 11.61 -19.79
CA ALA A 96 7.35 11.35 -21.21
C ALA A 96 7.34 9.86 -21.59
N PRO A 97 8.01 8.94 -20.86
CA PRO A 97 7.91 7.51 -21.14
C PRO A 97 6.48 6.98 -21.02
N TYR A 98 5.72 7.43 -20.02
CA TYR A 98 4.33 7.00 -19.88
C TYR A 98 3.43 7.55 -20.99
N ARG A 99 3.65 8.79 -21.45
CA ARG A 99 2.95 9.36 -22.60
C ARG A 99 3.17 8.51 -23.86
N GLN A 100 4.42 8.20 -24.18
CA GLN A 100 4.76 7.37 -25.35
C GLN A 100 4.09 6.00 -25.28
N PHE A 101 4.11 5.37 -24.09
CA PHE A 101 3.43 4.10 -23.85
C PHE A 101 1.92 4.15 -24.10
N CYS A 102 1.28 5.25 -23.69
CA CYS A 102 -0.15 5.47 -23.88
C CYS A 102 -0.50 5.78 -25.34
N GLU A 103 0.28 6.63 -26.01
CA GLU A 103 0.09 7.00 -27.42
C GLU A 103 0.24 5.79 -28.35
N ALA A 104 1.20 4.91 -28.08
CA ALA A 104 1.37 3.64 -28.81
C ALA A 104 0.13 2.72 -28.72
N ARG A 105 -0.72 2.90 -27.70
CA ARG A 105 -1.98 2.17 -27.49
C ARG A 105 -3.22 2.95 -27.93
N GLY A 106 -3.05 4.13 -28.51
CA GLY A 106 -4.16 5.01 -28.90
C GLY A 106 -4.95 5.58 -27.72
N ILE A 107 -4.39 5.54 -26.50
CA ILE A 107 -5.05 6.02 -25.29
C ILE A 107 -4.48 7.37 -24.89
N THR A 108 -5.36 8.36 -24.74
CA THR A 108 -5.05 9.75 -24.37
C THR A 108 -6.04 10.21 -23.31
N PRO A 109 -5.84 11.35 -22.62
CA PRO A 109 -6.83 11.88 -21.68
C PRO A 109 -8.22 12.14 -22.28
N ARG A 110 -8.33 12.21 -23.62
CA ARG A 110 -9.62 12.34 -24.32
C ARG A 110 -10.32 11.00 -24.53
N THR A 111 -9.57 9.89 -24.64
CA THR A 111 -10.09 8.55 -24.94
C THR A 111 -10.10 7.61 -23.73
N GLY A 112 -9.20 7.80 -22.76
CA GLY A 112 -9.12 7.06 -21.50
C GLY A 112 -10.07 7.63 -20.44
N ALA A 113 -11.37 7.36 -20.60
CA ALA A 113 -12.40 7.89 -19.70
C ALA A 113 -12.58 7.10 -18.40
N ASP A 114 -12.17 5.82 -18.37
CA ASP A 114 -12.32 4.93 -17.21
C ASP A 114 -10.95 4.42 -16.74
N TRP A 115 -10.76 4.39 -15.41
CA TRP A 115 -9.54 3.93 -14.77
C TRP A 115 -9.24 2.46 -15.11
N THR A 116 -10.29 1.65 -15.31
CA THR A 116 -10.16 0.22 -15.65
C THR A 116 -9.52 -0.02 -17.02
N ALA A 117 -9.54 1.00 -17.89
CA ALA A 117 -9.01 0.95 -19.25
C ALA A 117 -7.67 1.66 -19.40
N LEU A 118 -7.11 2.24 -18.32
CA LEU A 118 -5.83 2.95 -18.39
C LEU A 118 -4.68 1.97 -18.72
N PRO A 119 -3.71 2.38 -19.56
CA PRO A 119 -2.56 1.55 -19.88
C PRO A 119 -1.73 1.25 -18.63
N ALA A 120 -1.77 0.01 -18.16
CA ALA A 120 -0.95 -0.41 -17.03
C ALA A 120 0.47 -0.76 -17.49
N VAL A 121 1.47 -0.13 -16.90
CA VAL A 121 2.88 -0.34 -17.27
C VAL A 121 3.44 -1.52 -16.47
N PRO A 122 4.15 -2.47 -17.11
CA PRO A 122 4.82 -3.56 -16.40
C PRO A 122 5.84 -3.06 -15.37
N THR A 123 5.89 -3.69 -14.19
CA THR A 123 6.89 -3.36 -13.15
C THR A 123 8.33 -3.44 -13.66
N ALA A 124 8.61 -4.32 -14.63
CA ALA A 124 9.93 -4.41 -15.26
C ALA A 124 10.39 -3.10 -15.90
N ALA A 125 9.48 -2.26 -16.41
CA ALA A 125 9.82 -1.00 -17.05
C ALA A 125 10.46 0.02 -16.09
N PHE A 126 10.20 -0.07 -14.78
CA PHE A 126 10.82 0.79 -13.77
C PHE A 126 12.34 0.58 -13.63
N LYS A 127 12.88 -0.53 -14.17
CA LYS A 127 14.32 -0.81 -14.19
C LYS A 127 15.04 -0.04 -15.28
N ASP A 128 14.36 0.20 -16.39
CA ASP A 128 14.97 0.73 -17.61
C ASP A 128 14.53 2.16 -17.92
N GLN A 129 13.32 2.56 -17.50
CA GLN A 129 12.73 3.85 -17.76
C GLN A 129 12.61 4.70 -16.48
N GLU A 130 12.76 6.00 -16.62
CA GLU A 130 12.42 6.95 -15.56
C GLU A 130 10.92 7.29 -15.62
N LEU A 131 10.10 6.42 -15.03
CA LEU A 131 8.64 6.57 -14.97
C LEU A 131 8.26 7.62 -13.92
N THR A 132 8.59 8.88 -14.20
CA THR A 132 8.30 10.01 -13.31
C THR A 132 7.99 11.30 -14.06
N SER A 133 7.20 12.18 -13.43
CA SER A 133 6.97 13.57 -13.85
C SER A 133 7.95 14.56 -13.23
N LEU A 134 8.87 14.10 -12.36
CA LEU A 134 9.85 14.96 -11.68
C LEU A 134 11.10 15.13 -12.53
N GLY A 135 11.53 16.38 -12.72
CA GLY A 135 12.84 16.71 -13.24
C GLY A 135 13.94 16.26 -12.27
N PRO A 136 15.18 15.98 -12.74
CA PRO A 136 16.26 15.48 -11.89
C PRO A 136 16.53 16.31 -10.62
N GLY A 137 16.41 17.64 -10.70
CA GLY A 137 16.61 18.54 -9.55
C GLY A 137 15.46 18.56 -8.52
N GLU A 138 14.30 17.99 -8.86
CA GLU A 138 13.12 17.94 -7.97
C GLU A 138 13.07 16.62 -7.17
N ARG A 139 13.90 15.64 -7.52
CA ARG A 139 13.92 14.31 -6.91
C ARG A 139 14.75 14.35 -5.62
N THR A 140 14.07 14.27 -4.49
CA THR A 140 14.70 14.30 -3.15
C THR A 140 14.93 12.93 -2.56
N ALA A 141 14.22 11.91 -3.05
CA ALA A 141 14.39 10.52 -2.63
C ALA A 141 14.18 9.56 -3.82
N VAL A 142 14.80 8.38 -3.71
CA VAL A 142 14.58 7.27 -4.62
C VAL A 142 14.52 5.98 -3.82
N PHE A 143 13.48 5.19 -4.06
CA PHE A 143 13.37 3.83 -3.56
C PHE A 143 13.78 2.84 -4.64
N TYR A 144 14.46 1.76 -4.22
CA TYR A 144 14.86 0.66 -5.08
C TYR A 144 14.12 -0.62 -4.73
N SER A 145 13.72 -1.40 -5.75
CA SER A 145 13.30 -2.78 -5.53
C SER A 145 14.48 -3.63 -5.04
N SER A 146 14.25 -4.57 -4.13
CA SER A 146 15.26 -5.58 -3.78
C SER A 146 15.68 -6.38 -5.02
N GLY A 147 16.94 -6.27 -5.46
CA GLY A 147 17.47 -6.97 -6.64
C GLY A 147 18.58 -7.94 -6.26
N THR A 148 18.54 -9.13 -6.85
CA THR A 148 19.59 -10.15 -6.85
C THR A 148 20.68 -9.75 -7.84
N THR A 149 21.95 -9.80 -7.42
CA THR A 149 23.26 -9.89 -8.13
C THR A 149 23.46 -9.56 -9.62
N GLU A 150 22.48 -9.09 -10.41
CA GLU A 150 22.59 -8.68 -11.82
C GLU A 150 21.83 -7.36 -12.07
N HIS A 151 22.53 -6.27 -11.74
CA HIS A 151 22.62 -4.95 -12.37
C HIS A 151 21.45 -3.99 -12.72
N ARG A 152 20.14 -4.25 -12.53
CA ARG A 152 19.15 -3.13 -12.54
C ARG A 152 17.96 -3.30 -11.59
N HIS A 153 17.86 -2.43 -10.59
CA HIS A 153 16.73 -2.31 -9.68
C HIS A 153 15.65 -1.39 -10.27
N SER A 154 14.37 -1.66 -9.98
CA SER A 154 13.31 -0.68 -10.21
C SER A 154 13.60 0.59 -9.41
N ARG A 155 13.21 1.76 -9.95
CA ARG A 155 13.41 3.06 -9.31
C ARG A 155 12.09 3.80 -9.17
N HIS A 156 11.73 4.15 -7.94
CA HIS A 156 10.58 5.01 -7.66
C HIS A 156 11.09 6.34 -7.08
N PHE A 157 10.95 7.41 -7.87
CA PHE A 157 11.45 8.74 -7.52
C PHE A 157 10.38 9.55 -6.78
N HIS A 158 10.80 10.26 -5.75
CA HIS A 158 9.94 11.11 -4.95
C HIS A 158 10.55 12.49 -4.72
N CYS A 159 9.68 13.50 -4.66
CA CYS A 159 9.92 14.81 -4.04
C CYS A 159 9.24 14.86 -2.65
N ALA A 160 9.45 15.94 -1.90
CA ALA A 160 8.83 16.14 -0.58
C ALA A 160 7.29 16.03 -0.61
N GLU A 161 6.62 16.59 -1.62
CA GLU A 161 5.14 16.52 -1.75
C GLU A 161 4.68 15.07 -1.97
N SER A 162 5.32 14.32 -2.88
CA SER A 162 4.95 12.91 -3.10
C SER A 162 5.27 11.99 -1.92
N LEU A 163 6.33 12.27 -1.14
CA LEU A 163 6.56 11.55 0.11
C LEU A 163 5.45 11.85 1.12
N ALA A 164 5.05 13.10 1.29
CA ALA A 164 3.94 13.44 2.17
C ALA A 164 2.63 12.71 1.76
N VAL A 165 2.37 12.53 0.46
CA VAL A 165 1.24 11.73 -0.04
C VAL A 165 1.43 10.23 0.27
N TYR A 166 2.61 9.67 0.05
CA TYR A 166 2.95 8.29 0.41
C TYR A 166 2.67 8.03 1.90
N GLU A 167 3.17 8.90 2.77
CA GLU A 167 3.01 8.76 4.21
C GLU A 167 1.53 8.95 4.66
N ALA A 168 0.79 9.85 4.01
CA ALA A 168 -0.64 10.08 4.25
C ALA A 168 -1.53 8.93 3.75
N SER A 169 -1.12 8.24 2.69
CA SER A 169 -1.73 6.98 2.22
C SER A 169 -1.49 5.86 3.23
N LEU A 170 -0.23 5.67 3.63
CA LEU A 170 0.22 4.58 4.48
C LEU A 170 -0.50 4.55 5.84
N TRP A 171 -0.45 5.67 6.58
CA TRP A 171 -0.80 5.66 8.01
C TRP A 171 -2.24 5.25 8.34
N PRO A 172 -3.29 5.88 7.77
CA PRO A 172 -4.66 5.56 8.16
C PRO A 172 -5.04 4.13 7.80
N TRP A 173 -4.53 3.60 6.67
CA TRP A 173 -4.78 2.22 6.27
C TRP A 173 -4.03 1.23 7.15
N PHE A 174 -2.75 1.48 7.44
CA PHE A 174 -1.98 0.70 8.41
C PHE A 174 -2.71 0.62 9.77
N ALA A 175 -3.13 1.78 10.31
CA ALA A 175 -3.82 1.84 11.60
C ALA A 175 -5.15 1.05 11.57
N ALA A 176 -5.94 1.18 10.50
CA ALA A 176 -7.20 0.48 10.32
C ALA A 176 -7.05 -1.06 10.29
N HIS A 177 -5.90 -1.57 9.86
CA HIS A 177 -5.66 -3.02 9.76
C HIS A 177 -4.89 -3.58 10.96
N LEU A 178 -3.90 -2.86 11.47
CA LEU A 178 -2.98 -3.35 12.50
C LEU A 178 -3.34 -2.88 13.90
N LEU A 179 -4.03 -1.75 14.06
CA LEU A 179 -4.37 -1.19 15.38
C LEU A 179 -5.87 -1.30 15.70
N ALA A 180 -6.68 -1.81 14.77
CA ALA A 180 -8.10 -1.99 14.98
C ALA A 180 -8.40 -2.90 16.17
N GLY A 181 -9.35 -2.47 17.01
CA GLY A 181 -9.78 -3.17 18.22
C GLY A 181 -8.86 -3.00 19.43
N ILE A 182 -7.82 -2.16 19.34
CA ILE A 182 -7.04 -1.73 20.51
C ILE A 182 -7.74 -0.53 21.12
N GLU A 183 -8.26 -0.70 22.34
CA GLU A 183 -8.85 0.38 23.12
C GLU A 183 -7.74 1.18 23.80
N PRO A 184 -7.59 2.48 23.54
CA PRO A 184 -6.54 3.26 24.18
C PRO A 184 -6.80 3.41 25.67
N GLY A 185 -5.78 3.11 26.46
CA GLY A 185 -5.72 3.34 27.89
C GLY A 185 -5.23 4.75 28.24
N GLU A 186 -4.62 4.85 29.42
CA GLU A 186 -4.03 6.10 29.90
C GLU A 186 -2.86 6.54 28.99
N ARG A 187 -2.91 7.81 28.56
CA ARG A 187 -1.84 8.41 27.76
C ARG A 187 -0.72 8.86 28.68
N ILE A 188 0.50 8.42 28.39
CA ILE A 188 1.69 8.79 29.13
C ILE A 188 2.56 9.68 28.24
N PRO A 189 2.62 11.01 28.46
CA PRO A 189 3.45 11.90 27.66
C PRO A 189 4.90 11.42 27.54
N GLY A 190 5.43 11.42 26.32
CA GLY A 190 6.81 11.01 26.02
C GLY A 190 7.07 9.50 26.00
N ARG A 191 6.19 8.66 26.56
CA ARG A 191 6.36 7.19 26.60
C ARG A 191 5.29 6.44 25.79
N ASP A 192 4.03 6.81 25.98
CA ASP A 192 2.87 6.27 25.26
C ASP A 192 1.84 7.38 25.06
N PRO A 193 2.13 8.38 24.21
CA PRO A 193 1.24 9.52 24.01
C PRO A 193 -0.10 9.13 23.35
N LEU A 194 -0.17 7.94 22.76
CA LEU A 194 -1.39 7.41 22.15
C LEU A 194 -2.23 6.58 23.11
N GLY A 195 -1.67 6.14 24.24
CA GLY A 195 -2.33 5.23 25.19
C GLY A 195 -2.52 3.83 24.61
N LEU A 196 -1.77 3.45 23.57
CA LEU A 196 -1.97 2.15 22.91
C LEU A 196 -1.37 0.99 23.69
N GLY A 197 -0.52 1.27 24.67
CA GLY A 197 0.19 0.25 25.43
C GLY A 197 1.02 -0.67 24.54
N LEU A 198 1.49 -0.19 23.39
CA LEU A 198 2.25 -0.98 22.42
C LEU A 198 3.70 -0.49 22.34
N SER A 199 4.63 -1.44 22.30
CA SER A 199 6.01 -1.19 21.86
C SER A 199 6.19 -1.68 20.42
N LEU A 200 7.16 -1.10 19.70
CA LEU A 200 7.45 -1.45 18.31
C LEU A 200 8.79 -2.17 18.17
N CYS A 201 8.82 -3.23 17.35
CA CYS A 201 10.03 -3.92 16.92
C CYS A 201 10.03 -4.09 15.40
N CYS A 202 10.88 -3.35 14.71
CA CYS A 202 11.07 -3.37 13.27
C CYS A 202 12.25 -4.27 12.93
N LEU A 203 12.00 -5.39 12.25
CA LEU A 203 12.99 -6.38 11.80
C LEU A 203 13.74 -5.91 10.53
N THR A 204 14.09 -4.62 10.50
CA THR A 204 14.82 -3.93 9.44
C THR A 204 15.83 -2.96 10.06
N PRO A 205 16.88 -2.57 9.33
CA PRO A 205 17.66 -1.40 9.72
C PRO A 205 16.80 -0.11 9.69
N PRO A 206 17.22 0.94 10.42
CA PRO A 206 16.59 2.24 10.34
C PRO A 206 16.86 2.91 8.97
N PRO A 207 16.02 3.87 8.53
CA PRO A 207 16.20 4.55 7.23
C PRO A 207 17.55 5.24 7.05
N THR A 208 18.20 5.69 8.12
CA THR A 208 19.55 6.28 8.06
C THR A 208 20.61 5.31 7.54
N ARG A 209 20.35 4.00 7.65
CA ARG A 209 21.22 2.91 7.16
C ARG A 209 20.64 2.22 5.91
N ALA A 210 19.42 2.57 5.55
CA ALA A 210 18.64 1.99 4.47
C ALA A 210 17.82 3.06 3.72
N PRO A 211 18.44 4.17 3.25
CA PRO A 211 17.69 5.35 2.79
C PRO A 211 16.88 5.11 1.52
N HIS A 212 17.22 4.06 0.76
CA HIS A 212 16.57 3.71 -0.49
C HIS A 212 15.55 2.58 -0.37
N SER A 213 15.19 2.17 0.85
CA SER A 213 14.12 1.18 1.04
C SER A 213 12.80 1.84 1.39
N SER A 214 11.80 1.61 0.54
CA SER A 214 10.42 2.00 0.83
C SER A 214 9.88 1.32 2.09
N LEU A 215 10.33 0.09 2.41
CA LEU A 215 9.93 -0.63 3.62
C LEU A 215 10.51 0.00 4.88
N ALA A 216 11.81 0.33 4.89
CA ALA A 216 12.42 1.01 6.03
C ALA A 216 11.79 2.39 6.24
N HIS A 217 11.51 3.12 5.15
CA HIS A 217 10.78 4.39 5.20
C HIS A 217 9.37 4.20 5.78
N MET A 218 8.61 3.20 5.33
CA MET A 218 7.28 2.89 5.87
C MET A 218 7.32 2.61 7.37
N PHE A 219 8.27 1.80 7.84
CA PHE A 219 8.40 1.49 9.26
C PHE A 219 8.79 2.72 10.09
N GLU A 220 9.53 3.67 9.50
CA GLU A 220 9.83 4.95 10.15
C GLU A 220 8.59 5.84 10.28
N VAL A 221 7.71 5.86 9.28
CA VAL A 221 6.41 6.54 9.37
C VAL A 221 5.59 5.93 10.51
N VAL A 222 5.52 4.61 10.60
CA VAL A 222 4.83 3.91 11.69
C VAL A 222 5.47 4.26 13.04
N ARG A 223 6.80 4.20 13.16
CA ARG A 223 7.53 4.55 14.38
C ARG A 223 7.23 5.98 14.84
N ARG A 224 7.28 6.96 13.92
CA ARG A 224 6.97 8.37 14.23
C ARG A 224 5.54 8.55 14.69
N ASN A 225 4.57 7.96 13.99
CA ASN A 225 3.16 8.09 14.34
C ASN A 225 2.83 7.40 15.67
N LEU A 226 3.51 6.29 16.01
CA LEU A 226 3.40 5.63 17.31
C LEU A 226 4.27 6.24 18.41
N ALA A 227 5.03 7.30 18.12
CA ALA A 227 5.98 7.95 19.02
C ALA A 227 7.00 6.99 19.67
N GLN A 228 7.44 5.98 18.92
CA GLN A 228 8.37 4.94 19.40
C GLN A 228 9.84 5.37 19.24
N PRO A 229 10.77 4.90 20.07
CA PRO A 229 12.19 5.28 19.97
C PRO A 229 12.87 4.67 18.74
N ALA A 230 13.97 5.27 18.28
CA ALA A 230 14.76 4.76 17.15
C ALA A 230 15.34 3.34 17.40
N SER A 231 15.50 2.94 18.66
CA SER A 231 15.89 1.58 19.06
C SER A 231 14.85 0.51 18.72
N ALA A 232 13.68 0.90 18.20
CA ALA A 232 12.70 -0.04 17.65
C ALA A 232 13.23 -0.80 16.42
N PHE A 233 14.23 -0.27 15.70
CA PHE A 233 14.85 -0.96 14.57
C PHE A 233 15.98 -1.88 15.04
N VAL A 234 15.87 -3.17 14.73
CA VAL A 234 16.82 -4.21 15.16
C VAL A 234 17.55 -4.88 13.99
N GLY A 235 17.60 -4.22 12.83
CA GLY A 235 18.41 -4.65 11.70
C GLY A 235 19.70 -3.85 11.55
N GLN A 236 20.70 -4.48 10.95
CA GLN A 236 21.94 -3.84 10.54
C GLN A 236 22.04 -3.90 9.01
N ALA A 237 22.61 -2.85 8.41
CA ALA A 237 22.96 -2.83 7.00
C ALA A 237 24.48 -2.75 6.88
N ASP A 238 25.05 -3.61 6.04
CA ASP A 238 26.46 -3.54 5.68
C ASP A 238 26.70 -2.46 4.58
N PRO A 239 27.97 -2.12 4.28
CA PRO A 239 28.29 -1.14 3.24
C PRO A 239 27.84 -1.55 1.83
N THR A 240 27.53 -2.83 1.59
CA THR A 240 27.00 -3.33 0.31
C THR A 240 25.50 -3.13 0.17
N GLY A 241 24.83 -2.68 1.25
CA GLY A 241 23.38 -2.54 1.31
C GLY A 241 22.66 -3.84 1.67
N THR A 242 23.39 -4.90 2.01
CA THR A 242 22.80 -6.17 2.48
C THR A 242 22.39 -6.02 3.94
N TRP A 243 21.20 -6.53 4.28
CA TRP A 243 20.65 -6.43 5.63
C TRP A 243 20.69 -7.75 6.37
N THR A 244 20.97 -7.65 7.66
CA THR A 244 20.93 -8.76 8.63
C THR A 244 20.16 -8.33 9.88
N LEU A 245 19.62 -9.30 10.60
CA LEU A 245 19.01 -9.04 11.90
C LEU A 245 20.08 -9.03 12.98
N ASP A 246 20.00 -8.06 13.88
CA ASP A 246 20.71 -8.07 15.15
C ASP A 246 19.93 -8.96 16.12
N LEU A 247 20.27 -10.25 16.12
CA LEU A 247 19.54 -11.26 16.90
C LEU A 247 19.61 -11.01 18.40
N GLU A 248 20.71 -10.44 18.91
CA GLU A 248 20.81 -10.10 20.33
C GLU A 248 19.86 -8.95 20.67
N ALA A 249 19.83 -7.88 19.87
CA ALA A 249 18.87 -6.79 20.05
C ALA A 249 17.41 -7.27 19.98
N VAL A 250 17.08 -8.18 19.04
CA VAL A 250 15.73 -8.75 18.95
C VAL A 250 15.37 -9.52 20.22
N VAL A 251 16.28 -10.37 20.70
CA VAL A 251 16.08 -11.17 21.91
C VAL A 251 15.91 -10.27 23.14
N GLU A 252 16.70 -9.22 23.27
CA GLU A 252 16.58 -8.26 24.38
C GLU A 252 15.22 -7.56 24.38
N VAL A 253 14.75 -7.10 23.22
CA VAL A 253 13.42 -6.47 23.08
C VAL A 253 12.32 -7.44 23.46
N PHE A 254 12.39 -8.69 23.00
CA PHE A 254 11.37 -9.71 23.28
C PHE A 254 11.37 -10.12 24.75
N GLN A 255 12.54 -10.28 25.37
CA GLN A 255 12.68 -10.58 26.80
C GLN A 255 12.08 -9.48 27.67
N ARG A 256 12.35 -8.20 27.34
CA ARG A 256 11.76 -7.05 28.06
C ARG A 256 10.25 -7.01 27.88
N ALA A 257 9.76 -7.14 26.65
CA ALA A 257 8.32 -7.13 26.37
C ALA A 257 7.57 -8.26 27.10
N GLU A 258 8.14 -9.46 27.16
CA GLU A 258 7.57 -10.59 27.90
C GLU A 258 7.59 -10.36 29.42
N ALA A 259 8.72 -9.90 29.97
CA ALA A 259 8.87 -9.63 31.40
C ALA A 259 7.90 -8.55 31.89
N ASP A 260 7.77 -7.47 31.12
CA ASP A 260 6.91 -6.33 31.44
C ASP A 260 5.43 -6.58 31.07
N ARG A 261 5.14 -7.72 30.42
CA ARG A 261 3.83 -8.02 29.80
C ARG A 261 3.35 -6.90 28.86
N GLN A 262 4.30 -6.25 28.20
CA GLN A 262 4.05 -5.16 27.28
C GLN A 262 3.69 -5.73 25.89
N PRO A 263 2.50 -5.40 25.34
CA PRO A 263 2.17 -5.73 23.95
C PRO A 263 3.22 -5.23 22.97
N LEU A 264 3.63 -6.10 22.05
CA LEU A 264 4.66 -5.81 21.04
C LEU A 264 4.06 -5.88 19.64
N LEU A 265 4.30 -4.86 18.84
CA LEU A 265 4.05 -4.83 17.40
C LEU A 265 5.36 -5.17 16.67
N VAL A 266 5.42 -6.33 16.03
CA VAL A 266 6.60 -6.79 15.29
C VAL A 266 6.35 -6.66 13.79
N LEU A 267 7.18 -5.88 13.10
CA LEU A 267 7.06 -5.61 11.66
C LEU A 267 8.27 -6.18 10.94
N GLY A 268 8.07 -6.95 9.86
CA GLY A 268 9.18 -7.52 9.13
C GLY A 268 8.80 -8.20 7.83
N THR A 269 9.81 -8.55 7.04
CA THR A 269 9.59 -9.38 5.85
C THR A 269 9.44 -10.85 6.22
N ALA A 270 8.79 -11.67 5.39
CA ALA A 270 8.81 -13.13 5.52
C ALA A 270 10.23 -13.68 5.72
N PHE A 271 11.21 -13.11 5.01
CA PHE A 271 12.61 -13.50 5.15
C PHE A 271 13.18 -13.17 6.54
N SER A 272 12.95 -11.96 7.04
CA SER A 272 13.36 -11.56 8.40
C SER A 272 12.75 -12.50 9.45
N PHE A 273 11.46 -12.84 9.31
CA PHE A 273 10.81 -13.78 10.23
C PHE A 273 11.40 -15.18 10.14
N VAL A 274 11.68 -15.72 8.96
CA VAL A 274 12.31 -17.04 8.86
C VAL A 274 13.70 -17.04 9.52
N HIS A 275 14.52 -16.02 9.26
CA HIS A 275 15.84 -15.92 9.88
C HIS A 275 15.74 -15.83 11.42
N LEU A 276 14.78 -15.05 11.93
CA LEU A 276 14.50 -14.97 13.35
C LEU A 276 14.05 -16.32 13.93
N LEU A 277 13.10 -16.99 13.30
CA LEU A 277 12.56 -18.27 13.76
C LEU A 277 13.64 -19.36 13.80
N ASP A 278 14.47 -19.46 12.76
CA ASP A 278 15.57 -20.42 12.69
C ASP A 278 16.62 -20.15 13.79
N ALA A 279 16.93 -18.88 14.05
CA ALA A 279 17.83 -18.49 15.14
C ALA A 279 17.26 -18.82 16.53
N LEU A 280 15.96 -18.60 16.73
CA LEU A 280 15.29 -18.92 18.00
C LEU A 280 15.20 -20.43 18.23
N GLU A 281 14.92 -21.21 17.19
CA GLU A 281 14.90 -22.68 17.23
C GLU A 281 16.29 -23.24 17.55
N GLY A 282 17.34 -22.76 16.87
CA GLY A 282 18.73 -23.16 17.14
C GLY A 282 19.20 -22.81 18.56
N ARG A 283 18.60 -21.79 19.20
CA ARG A 283 18.87 -21.41 20.60
C ARG A 283 17.92 -22.08 21.60
N SER A 284 16.98 -22.90 21.15
CA SER A 284 15.88 -23.45 21.96
C SER A 284 15.13 -22.37 22.77
N LYS A 285 15.02 -21.15 22.22
CA LYS A 285 14.37 -20.00 22.87
C LYS A 285 12.98 -19.80 22.31
N LYS A 286 11.98 -19.71 23.18
CA LYS A 286 10.58 -19.43 22.84
C LYS A 286 10.08 -18.28 23.69
N PHE A 287 9.23 -17.43 23.12
CA PHE A 287 8.61 -16.29 23.81
C PHE A 287 7.10 -16.45 23.89
N ARG A 288 6.50 -15.79 24.87
CA ARG A 288 5.07 -15.62 25.08
C ARG A 288 4.77 -14.13 25.23
N LEU A 289 4.75 -13.44 24.09
CA LEU A 289 4.40 -12.03 24.06
C LEU A 289 2.97 -11.81 24.57
N ALA A 290 2.70 -10.63 25.12
CA ALA A 290 1.40 -10.32 25.70
C ALA A 290 0.28 -10.48 24.67
N GLY A 291 -0.95 -10.81 25.11
CA GLY A 291 -2.04 -11.23 24.21
C GLY A 291 -2.41 -10.23 23.12
N GLU A 292 -2.24 -8.93 23.37
CA GLU A 292 -2.48 -7.85 22.41
C GLU A 292 -1.30 -7.58 21.45
N SER A 293 -0.22 -8.38 21.53
CA SER A 293 0.89 -8.30 20.59
C SER A 293 0.43 -8.67 19.18
N ARG A 294 1.04 -8.03 18.18
CA ARG A 294 0.67 -8.15 16.77
C ARG A 294 1.89 -8.28 15.90
N VAL A 295 1.72 -8.95 14.77
CA VAL A 295 2.76 -9.17 13.78
C VAL A 295 2.26 -8.69 12.42
N MET A 296 3.08 -7.92 11.72
CA MET A 296 2.89 -7.66 10.31
C MET A 296 4.03 -8.30 9.52
N GLU A 297 3.65 -9.19 8.60
CA GLU A 297 4.54 -9.84 7.66
C GLU A 297 4.33 -9.24 6.26
N THR A 298 5.42 -9.02 5.52
CA THR A 298 5.36 -8.56 4.13
C THR A 298 6.38 -9.23 3.21
N GLY A 299 6.07 -9.21 1.91
CA GLY A 299 6.99 -9.57 0.84
C GLY A 299 7.19 -11.08 0.69
N GLY A 300 8.39 -11.47 0.26
CA GLY A 300 8.72 -12.87 -0.04
C GLY A 300 10.22 -13.15 0.00
N TYR A 301 10.60 -14.40 -0.22
CA TYR A 301 11.94 -14.96 0.00
C TYR A 301 12.99 -14.64 -1.10
N LYS A 302 12.86 -13.49 -1.78
CA LYS A 302 13.60 -13.21 -3.03
C LYS A 302 15.11 -13.43 -2.88
N GLY A 303 15.64 -14.40 -3.63
CA GLY A 303 17.07 -14.70 -3.77
C GLY A 303 17.68 -15.60 -2.69
N ARG A 304 16.90 -16.39 -1.92
CA ARG A 304 17.43 -17.17 -0.78
C ARG A 304 16.87 -18.60 -0.68
N ALA A 305 17.62 -19.46 0.02
CA ALA A 305 17.55 -20.92 -0.05
C ALA A 305 16.28 -21.60 0.53
N ARG A 306 15.45 -20.89 1.30
CA ARG A 306 14.27 -21.48 1.97
C ARG A 306 13.02 -20.64 1.73
N VAL A 307 12.02 -21.25 1.09
CA VAL A 307 10.67 -20.72 0.89
C VAL A 307 9.74 -21.53 1.79
N ILE A 308 8.98 -20.86 2.65
CA ILE A 308 7.98 -21.49 3.50
C ILE A 308 6.59 -21.00 3.06
N PRO A 309 5.59 -21.88 2.89
CA PRO A 309 4.22 -21.44 2.66
C PRO A 309 3.74 -20.48 3.76
N LYS A 310 3.02 -19.41 3.40
CA LYS A 310 2.51 -18.42 4.36
C LYS A 310 1.78 -19.01 5.57
N PRO A 311 0.88 -20.01 5.41
CA PRO A 311 0.23 -20.65 6.55
C PRO A 311 1.20 -21.28 7.54
N GLU A 312 2.27 -21.91 7.04
CA GLU A 312 3.32 -22.52 7.87
C GLU A 312 4.18 -21.45 8.54
N LEU A 313 4.53 -20.37 7.84
CA LEU A 313 5.24 -19.23 8.43
C LEU A 313 4.43 -18.63 9.59
N HIS A 314 3.13 -18.36 9.36
CA HIS A 314 2.27 -17.77 10.40
C HIS A 314 2.09 -18.72 11.58
N ALA A 315 1.95 -20.03 11.34
CA ALA A 315 1.90 -21.03 12.41
C ALA A 315 3.22 -21.06 13.21
N ALA A 316 4.38 -20.94 12.55
CA ALA A 316 5.67 -20.87 13.20
C ALA A 316 5.83 -19.57 14.03
N ILE A 317 5.42 -18.41 13.49
CA ILE A 317 5.40 -17.13 14.23
C ILE A 317 4.51 -17.25 15.47
N ALA A 318 3.25 -17.70 15.31
CA ALA A 318 2.31 -17.86 16.40
C ALA A 318 2.87 -18.80 17.49
N ARG A 319 3.42 -19.94 17.06
CA ARG A 319 4.04 -20.90 17.98
C ARG A 319 5.23 -20.27 18.70
N GLN A 320 6.18 -19.66 17.99
CA GLN A 320 7.47 -19.25 18.56
C GLN A 320 7.37 -18.01 19.44
N LEU A 321 6.47 -17.08 19.10
CA LEU A 321 6.32 -15.80 19.78
C LEU A 321 5.11 -15.75 20.74
N GLY A 322 4.24 -16.77 20.71
CA GLY A 322 3.02 -16.81 21.52
C GLY A 322 1.94 -15.82 21.06
N VAL A 323 2.04 -15.32 19.83
CA VAL A 323 1.07 -14.37 19.25
C VAL A 323 -0.13 -15.12 18.71
N ARG A 324 -1.34 -14.57 18.93
CA ARG A 324 -2.59 -15.13 18.38
C ARG A 324 -2.51 -15.14 16.84
N PRO A 325 -2.90 -16.23 16.16
CA PRO A 325 -2.89 -16.25 14.70
C PRO A 325 -3.67 -15.10 14.05
N THR A 326 -4.77 -14.65 14.68
CA THR A 326 -5.60 -13.53 14.20
C THR A 326 -4.89 -12.17 14.25
N HIS A 327 -3.84 -12.05 15.06
CA HIS A 327 -2.99 -10.88 15.18
C HIS A 327 -1.77 -10.89 14.24
N ILE A 328 -1.68 -11.89 13.35
CA ILE A 328 -0.67 -11.95 12.29
C ILE A 328 -1.33 -11.48 10.99
N VAL A 329 -0.96 -10.26 10.59
CA VAL A 329 -1.46 -9.58 9.39
C VAL A 329 -0.44 -9.69 8.29
N CYS A 330 -0.92 -10.02 7.09
CA CYS A 330 -0.11 -9.99 5.90
C CYS A 330 -0.32 -8.66 5.16
N GLU A 331 0.78 -8.03 4.75
CA GLU A 331 0.82 -6.85 3.91
C GLU A 331 1.36 -7.21 2.51
N TYR A 332 0.82 -6.54 1.50
CA TYR A 332 1.28 -6.60 0.13
C TYR A 332 1.54 -5.20 -0.39
N GLY A 333 2.77 -5.01 -0.86
CA GLY A 333 3.25 -3.78 -1.45
C GLY A 333 4.47 -4.05 -2.31
N MET A 334 4.99 -3.00 -2.93
CA MET A 334 6.22 -3.04 -3.72
C MET A 334 6.81 -1.64 -3.81
N CYS A 335 8.05 -1.54 -4.30
CA CYS A 335 8.74 -0.27 -4.44
C CYS A 335 7.98 0.70 -5.35
N GLU A 336 7.30 0.16 -6.36
CA GLU A 336 6.58 0.88 -7.40
C GLU A 336 5.23 1.45 -6.93
N LEU A 337 4.75 1.08 -5.74
CA LEU A 337 3.47 1.52 -5.19
C LEU A 337 3.66 2.50 -4.02
N SER A 338 2.68 3.39 -3.82
CA SER A 338 2.59 4.30 -2.67
C SER A 338 1.47 3.92 -1.69
N SER A 339 0.68 2.90 -2.04
CA SER A 339 -0.37 2.32 -1.23
C SER A 339 -0.12 0.83 -1.00
N GLN A 340 -0.47 0.34 0.20
CA GLN A 340 -0.29 -1.05 0.62
C GLN A 340 -1.64 -1.76 0.78
N ALA A 341 -1.68 -3.05 0.51
CA ALA A 341 -2.84 -3.90 0.77
C ALA A 341 -2.63 -4.77 2.00
N TYR A 342 -3.69 -5.03 2.77
CA TYR A 342 -3.63 -5.87 3.97
C TYR A 342 -4.72 -6.94 3.94
N ASP A 343 -4.46 -8.09 4.57
CA ASP A 343 -5.33 -9.28 4.49
C ASP A 343 -6.41 -9.36 5.58
N THR A 344 -6.52 -8.33 6.41
CA THR A 344 -7.59 -8.19 7.41
C THR A 344 -8.71 -7.30 6.92
N ALA A 345 -9.86 -7.31 7.59
CA ALA A 345 -10.91 -6.32 7.32
C ALA A 345 -10.59 -5.00 8.07
N PRO A 346 -10.61 -3.84 7.38
CA PRO A 346 -10.28 -2.55 8.00
C PRO A 346 -11.28 -2.21 9.10
N GLY A 347 -10.78 -1.74 10.25
CA GLY A 347 -11.60 -1.38 11.41
C GLY A 347 -12.26 -2.56 12.15
N ALA A 348 -12.17 -3.78 11.61
CA ALA A 348 -12.78 -4.94 12.23
C ALA A 348 -11.83 -5.56 13.27
N PRO A 349 -12.32 -5.92 14.46
CA PRO A 349 -11.53 -6.73 15.38
C PRO A 349 -11.17 -8.06 14.71
N GLN A 350 -9.92 -8.48 14.88
CA GLN A 350 -9.37 -9.68 14.29
C GLN A 350 -9.94 -10.93 14.98
N ARG A 351 -11.17 -11.32 14.58
CA ARG A 351 -11.96 -12.38 15.25
C ARG A 351 -11.97 -13.71 14.51
N GLN A 352 -11.75 -13.74 13.20
CA GLN A 352 -11.77 -14.97 12.39
C GLN A 352 -10.78 -14.88 11.21
N HIS A 353 -10.30 -16.04 10.76
CA HIS A 353 -9.53 -16.20 9.52
C HIS A 353 -10.43 -16.84 8.45
N PRO A 354 -11.25 -16.08 7.70
CA PRO A 354 -11.64 -16.52 6.37
C PRO A 354 -10.41 -16.46 5.43
N ALA A 355 -10.58 -16.87 4.18
CA ALA A 355 -9.54 -16.75 3.16
C ALA A 355 -8.89 -15.34 3.22
N ARG A 356 -7.55 -15.30 3.24
CA ARG A 356 -6.76 -14.07 3.44
C ARG A 356 -6.84 -13.20 2.19
N VAL A 357 -7.88 -12.37 2.12
CA VAL A 357 -8.15 -11.45 1.02
C VAL A 357 -7.44 -10.13 1.28
N LEU A 358 -6.44 -9.81 0.48
CA LEU A 358 -5.72 -8.54 0.48
C LEU A 358 -6.61 -7.42 -0.09
N ARG A 359 -6.61 -6.28 0.60
CA ARG A 359 -7.41 -5.10 0.25
C ARG A 359 -6.56 -3.84 0.28
N PHE A 360 -6.56 -3.14 -0.84
CA PHE A 360 -6.00 -1.79 -0.94
C PHE A 360 -6.94 -0.75 -0.30
N PRO A 361 -6.41 0.43 0.08
CA PRO A 361 -7.23 1.53 0.58
C PRO A 361 -8.17 2.09 -0.51
N PRO A 362 -9.17 2.90 -0.14
CA PRO A 362 -10.12 3.48 -1.09
C PRO A 362 -9.53 4.37 -2.19
N TRP A 363 -8.26 4.77 -2.12
CA TRP A 363 -7.54 5.49 -3.18
C TRP A 363 -6.59 4.61 -4.00
N ALA A 364 -6.64 3.30 -3.82
CA ALA A 364 -6.04 2.34 -4.73
C ALA A 364 -7.08 1.27 -5.13
N ARG A 365 -6.98 0.77 -6.36
CA ARG A 365 -7.86 -0.27 -6.89
C ARG A 365 -7.03 -1.37 -7.51
N VAL A 366 -7.56 -2.58 -7.43
CA VAL A 366 -6.95 -3.78 -8.02
C VAL A 366 -7.86 -4.36 -9.07
N GLN A 367 -7.27 -4.85 -10.15
CA GLN A 367 -7.91 -5.73 -11.13
C GLN A 367 -7.07 -7.00 -11.23
N VAL A 368 -7.74 -8.13 -11.43
CA VAL A 368 -7.06 -9.41 -11.73
C VAL A 368 -7.29 -9.70 -13.20
N ILE A 369 -6.24 -9.63 -14.00
CA ILE A 369 -6.31 -9.63 -15.47
C ILE A 369 -5.85 -10.97 -16.03
N SER A 370 -6.62 -11.57 -16.93
CA SER A 370 -6.18 -12.75 -17.67
C SER A 370 -5.01 -12.36 -18.59
N PRO A 371 -3.87 -13.07 -18.54
CA PRO A 371 -2.75 -12.81 -19.45
C PRO A 371 -3.13 -13.03 -20.92
N ASP A 372 -4.08 -13.93 -21.18
CA ASP A 372 -4.50 -14.31 -22.53
C ASP A 372 -5.46 -13.29 -23.15
N THR A 373 -6.47 -12.86 -22.38
CA THR A 373 -7.53 -11.99 -22.91
C THR A 373 -7.30 -10.51 -22.63
N GLN A 374 -6.37 -10.18 -21.72
CA GLN A 374 -6.12 -8.82 -21.22
C GLN A 374 -7.36 -8.16 -20.59
N ARG A 375 -8.34 -8.97 -20.19
CA ARG A 375 -9.56 -8.53 -19.50
C ARG A 375 -9.55 -9.00 -18.06
N GLU A 376 -10.31 -8.32 -17.23
CA GLU A 376 -10.52 -8.76 -15.85
C GLU A 376 -11.21 -10.13 -15.82
N VAL A 377 -10.69 -11.02 -14.99
CA VAL A 377 -11.20 -12.38 -14.81
C VAL A 377 -12.48 -12.40 -13.97
N ALA A 378 -13.26 -13.48 -14.02
CA ALA A 378 -14.45 -13.62 -13.19
C ALA A 378 -14.10 -13.79 -11.70
N GLU A 379 -15.09 -13.63 -10.83
CA GLU A 379 -14.92 -13.86 -9.39
C GLU A 379 -14.40 -15.28 -9.12
N GLY A 380 -13.31 -15.39 -8.35
CA GLY A 380 -12.67 -16.66 -8.05
C GLY A 380 -11.75 -17.24 -9.12
N GLU A 381 -11.56 -16.54 -10.24
CA GLU A 381 -10.56 -16.91 -11.24
C GLU A 381 -9.20 -16.27 -10.97
N THR A 382 -8.16 -16.91 -11.52
CA THR A 382 -6.76 -16.50 -11.39
C THR A 382 -6.34 -15.61 -12.56
N GLY A 383 -5.55 -14.58 -12.27
CA GLY A 383 -4.91 -13.75 -13.28
C GLY A 383 -3.74 -12.94 -12.70
N LEU A 384 -3.15 -12.10 -13.52
CA LEU A 384 -2.10 -11.16 -13.11
C LEU A 384 -2.71 -9.96 -12.38
N ILE A 385 -2.07 -9.56 -11.29
CA ILE A 385 -2.50 -8.41 -10.49
C ILE A 385 -2.12 -7.12 -11.23
N ARG A 386 -3.11 -6.24 -11.38
CA ARG A 386 -2.95 -4.87 -11.88
C ARG A 386 -3.44 -3.93 -10.79
N VAL A 387 -2.67 -2.89 -10.51
CA VAL A 387 -2.99 -1.92 -9.46
C VAL A 387 -3.09 -0.53 -10.08
N CYS A 388 -4.14 0.21 -9.72
CA CYS A 388 -4.31 1.63 -10.00
C CYS A 388 -4.21 2.39 -8.68
N ASP A 389 -3.10 3.11 -8.45
CA ASP A 389 -2.78 3.78 -7.20
C ASP A 389 -2.75 5.31 -7.36
N LEU A 390 -3.76 5.99 -6.80
CA LEU A 390 -3.87 7.46 -6.90
C LEU A 390 -2.78 8.19 -6.12
N ALA A 391 -2.11 7.52 -5.17
CA ALA A 391 -1.00 8.08 -4.40
C ALA A 391 0.33 8.13 -5.18
N ASN A 392 0.43 7.45 -6.34
CA ASN A 392 1.59 7.51 -7.23
C ASN A 392 1.66 8.79 -8.06
N VAL A 393 1.48 9.96 -7.42
CA VAL A 393 1.24 11.26 -8.06
C VAL A 393 2.26 11.58 -9.15
N HIS A 394 3.54 11.53 -8.79
CA HIS A 394 4.65 11.88 -9.68
C HIS A 394 5.32 10.68 -10.36
N SER A 395 4.76 9.47 -10.21
CA SER A 395 5.19 8.29 -10.96
C SER A 395 4.13 7.91 -11.99
N ILE A 396 3.63 6.67 -11.95
CA ILE A 396 2.53 6.18 -12.75
C ILE A 396 1.50 5.49 -11.85
N MET A 397 0.22 5.76 -12.06
CA MET A 397 -0.84 5.15 -11.23
C MET A 397 -1.14 3.71 -11.62
N ALA A 398 -1.11 3.38 -12.92
CA ALA A 398 -1.55 2.10 -13.45
C ALA A 398 -0.34 1.18 -13.66
N ILE A 399 -0.22 0.16 -12.81
CA ILE A 399 0.92 -0.75 -12.76
C ILE A 399 0.44 -2.18 -13.00
N GLN A 400 1.08 -2.84 -13.96
CA GLN A 400 0.93 -4.26 -14.22
C GLN A 400 2.03 -5.01 -13.46
N THR A 401 1.65 -5.81 -12.46
CA THR A 401 2.62 -6.61 -11.69
C THR A 401 2.88 -7.95 -12.36
N GLU A 402 3.91 -8.65 -11.89
CA GLU A 402 4.24 -10.03 -12.23
C GLU A 402 3.64 -11.05 -11.25
N ASP A 403 2.77 -10.59 -10.35
CA ASP A 403 2.19 -11.38 -9.28
C ASP A 403 0.81 -11.93 -9.72
N LEU A 404 0.56 -13.20 -9.42
CA LEU A 404 -0.71 -13.89 -9.66
C LEU A 404 -1.61 -13.78 -8.43
N GLY A 405 -2.89 -13.50 -8.68
CA GLY A 405 -3.91 -13.49 -7.65
C GLY A 405 -5.22 -14.09 -8.12
N ILE A 406 -6.05 -14.48 -7.15
CA ILE A 406 -7.44 -14.88 -7.36
C ILE A 406 -8.33 -13.68 -7.07
N ARG A 407 -9.24 -13.35 -7.98
CA ARG A 407 -10.20 -12.26 -7.78
C ARG A 407 -11.14 -12.55 -6.61
N ARG A 408 -11.25 -11.61 -5.67
CA ARG A 408 -12.12 -11.68 -4.49
C ARG A 408 -12.86 -10.37 -4.23
N GLY A 409 -13.93 -10.10 -4.98
CA GLY A 409 -14.67 -8.85 -4.93
C GLY A 409 -13.76 -7.65 -5.23
N ALA A 410 -13.65 -6.72 -4.28
CA ALA A 410 -12.75 -5.56 -4.36
C ALA A 410 -11.30 -5.85 -3.91
N GLY A 411 -11.00 -7.09 -3.52
CA GLY A 411 -9.67 -7.54 -3.11
C GLY A 411 -9.19 -8.75 -3.91
N PHE A 412 -8.13 -9.39 -3.42
CA PHE A 412 -7.55 -10.57 -4.07
C PHE A 412 -6.86 -11.50 -3.07
N GLU A 413 -6.77 -12.78 -3.40
CA GLU A 413 -5.85 -13.72 -2.72
C GLU A 413 -4.55 -13.78 -3.51
N LEU A 414 -3.41 -13.55 -2.86
CA LEU A 414 -2.10 -13.66 -3.51
C LEU A 414 -1.67 -15.12 -3.62
N ILE A 415 -1.39 -15.58 -4.84
CA ILE A 415 -0.88 -16.94 -5.09
C ILE A 415 0.65 -16.95 -5.05
N GLY A 416 1.28 -15.95 -5.67
CA GLY A 416 2.74 -15.90 -5.84
C GLY A 416 3.11 -15.15 -7.12
N ARG A 417 4.33 -15.39 -7.63
CA ARG A 417 4.78 -14.81 -8.91
C ARG A 417 4.43 -15.72 -10.07
N ALA A 418 4.05 -15.13 -11.19
CA ALA A 418 3.97 -15.87 -12.45
C ALA A 418 5.35 -16.44 -12.78
N ALA A 419 5.44 -17.75 -13.01
CA ALA A 419 6.63 -18.33 -13.60
C ALA A 419 6.76 -17.76 -15.01
N LEU A 420 7.85 -17.04 -15.28
CA LEU A 420 8.20 -16.64 -16.64
C LEU A 420 8.61 -17.89 -17.42
N THR A 421 7.64 -18.70 -17.86
CA THR A 421 7.88 -19.60 -19.01
C THR A 421 8.08 -18.71 -20.23
N GLU A 422 9.09 -19.03 -21.05
CA GLU A 422 9.48 -18.25 -22.23
C GLU A 422 8.27 -17.68 -22.99
N PRO A 423 8.30 -16.38 -23.33
CA PRO A 423 7.09 -15.62 -23.61
C PRO A 423 6.48 -16.00 -24.95
N ARG A 424 5.35 -16.69 -24.92
CA ARG A 424 4.33 -16.49 -25.95
C ARG A 424 3.57 -15.20 -25.60
N GLY A 425 4.12 -14.05 -25.98
CA GLY A 425 3.39 -12.77 -26.04
C GLY A 425 3.90 -11.61 -25.15
N CYS A 426 4.54 -11.87 -24.00
CA CYS A 426 4.98 -10.80 -23.09
C CYS A 426 6.27 -10.05 -23.50
N SER A 427 7.00 -10.53 -24.51
CA SER A 427 8.21 -9.86 -25.02
C SER A 427 7.91 -8.62 -25.87
N LEU A 428 6.65 -8.38 -26.25
CA LEU A 428 6.25 -7.19 -26.99
C LEU A 428 6.07 -5.95 -26.08
N LEU A 429 5.49 -6.14 -24.88
CA LEU A 429 5.17 -5.04 -23.95
C LEU A 429 6.41 -4.32 -23.38
N GLY A 430 7.52 -5.04 -23.19
CA GLY A 430 8.80 -4.45 -22.75
C GLY A 430 9.59 -3.81 -23.89
N ARG A 431 9.45 -4.31 -25.12
CA ARG A 431 10.17 -3.79 -26.30
C ARG A 431 9.61 -2.47 -26.82
N GLU A 432 8.31 -2.19 -26.58
CA GLU A 432 7.66 -0.95 -26.99
C GLU A 432 8.15 0.30 -26.24
N LEU A 433 8.86 0.14 -25.11
CA LEU A 433 9.53 1.23 -24.40
C LEU A 433 11.03 1.35 -24.74
N CYS A 434 11.57 0.44 -25.56
CA CYS A 434 13.00 0.37 -25.89
C CYS A 434 13.35 0.94 -27.28
N HIS A 435 12.43 1.62 -27.95
CA HIS A 435 12.66 2.22 -29.27
C HIS A 435 12.26 3.68 -29.34
#